data_AF-A0A2V4TC34-F1
#
_entry.id   AF-A0A2V4TC34-F1
#
_cell.length_a   1.000
_cell.length_b   1.000
_cell.length_c   1.000
_cell.angle_alpha   90.00
_cell.angle_beta   90.00
_cell.angle_gamma   90.00
#
_symmetry.space_group_name_H-M   'P 1'
#
loop_
_entity.id
_entity.type
_entity.pdbx_description
1 polymer ?
#
loop_
_entity_poly.entity_id
_entity_poly.type
_entity_poly.pdbx_seq_one_letter_code
_entity_poly.pdbx_strand_id
1 'polypeptide(L)'
;MTDDRSHPTAAEIRGVSARLEETYHSVTAIHDLCVQGLAAAGENNEIVSLLVAVREMTRSIARDMENCAQILDANRGGLGYFSSHYGEI
;
A
#
# COMPACT_ATOMS: atom_id res chain seq x y z
N MET A 1 5.41 7.73 -38.39
CA MET A 1 4.50 7.24 -37.33
C MET A 1 5.14 7.64 -36.01
N THR A 2 4.94 8.91 -35.64
CA THR A 2 5.56 9.49 -34.44
C THR A 2 4.76 9.05 -33.23
N ASP A 3 5.46 8.39 -32.32
CA ASP A 3 4.98 7.91 -31.03
C ASP A 3 4.59 9.13 -30.17
N ASP A 4 3.35 9.59 -30.29
CA ASP A 4 2.77 10.63 -29.46
C ASP A 4 2.37 10.03 -28.10
N ARG A 5 3.38 9.68 -27.30
CA ARG A 5 3.16 9.45 -25.86
C ARG A 5 3.17 10.82 -25.21
N SER A 6 2.00 11.43 -25.15
CA SER A 6 1.80 12.65 -24.36
C SER A 6 2.29 12.42 -22.93
N HIS A 7 3.23 13.24 -22.47
CA HIS A 7 3.70 13.18 -21.08
C HIS A 7 2.55 13.51 -20.13
N PRO A 8 2.40 12.79 -19.00
CA PRO A 8 1.33 13.05 -18.05
C PRO A 8 1.48 14.46 -17.47
N THR A 9 0.35 15.17 -17.41
CA THR A 9 0.26 16.51 -16.83
C THR A 9 0.46 16.44 -15.32
N ALA A 10 0.87 17.56 -14.72
CA ALA A 10 1.01 17.65 -13.26
C ALA A 10 -0.31 17.41 -12.51
N ALA A 11 -1.46 17.69 -13.14
CA ALA A 11 -2.78 17.41 -12.56
C ALA A 11 -3.07 15.90 -12.54
N GLU A 12 -2.73 15.18 -13.60
CA GLU A 12 -2.88 13.72 -13.66
C GLU A 12 -1.97 13.03 -12.66
N ILE A 13 -0.71 13.47 -12.53
CA ILE A 13 0.23 12.94 -11.53
C ILE A 13 -0.33 13.11 -10.11
N ARG A 14 -0.83 14.30 -9.76
CA ARG A 14 -1.45 14.53 -8.44
C ARG A 14 -2.68 13.65 -8.21
N GLY A 15 -3.51 13.44 -9.24
CA GLY A 15 -4.67 12.56 -9.15
C GLY A 15 -4.28 11.11 -8.88
N VAL A 16 -3.19 10.63 -9.48
CA VAL A 16 -2.64 9.30 -9.21
C VAL A 16 -2.09 9.22 -7.79
N SER A 17 -1.31 10.21 -7.34
CA SER A 17 -0.75 10.24 -5.98
C SER A 17 -1.85 10.19 -4.90
N ALA A 18 -2.91 10.99 -5.06
CA ALA A 18 -4.05 10.96 -4.14
C ALA A 18 -4.72 9.59 -4.08
N ARG A 19 -4.88 8.93 -5.25
CA ARG A 19 -5.48 7.59 -5.29
C ARG A 19 -4.57 6.52 -4.67
N LEU A 20 -3.25 6.65 -4.81
CA LEU A 20 -2.29 5.78 -4.14
C LEU A 20 -2.40 5.90 -2.62
N GLU A 21 -2.57 7.12 -2.10
CA GLU A 21 -2.78 7.37 -0.66
C GLU A 21 -4.09 6.75 -0.14
N GLU A 22 -5.21 6.96 -0.85
CA GLU A 22 -6.49 6.32 -0.52
C GLU A 22 -6.39 4.78 -0.50
N THR A 23 -5.69 4.22 -1.49
CA THR A 23 -5.50 2.78 -1.60
C THR A 23 -4.58 2.27 -0.49
N TYR A 24 -3.52 3.01 -0.15
CA TYR A 24 -2.63 2.69 0.97
C TYR A 24 -3.42 2.55 2.27
N HIS A 25 -4.32 3.49 2.57
CA HIS A 25 -5.17 3.40 3.76
C HIS A 25 -6.10 2.18 3.74
N SER A 26 -6.65 1.84 2.57
CA SER A 26 -7.50 0.67 2.42
C SER A 26 -6.73 -0.64 2.65
N VAL A 27 -5.51 -0.74 2.12
CA VAL A 27 -4.62 -1.89 2.29
C VAL A 27 -4.18 -2.02 3.75
N THR A 28 -3.89 -0.89 4.41
CA THR A 28 -3.56 -0.83 5.84
C THR A 28 -4.73 -1.34 6.69
N ALA A 29 -5.96 -0.94 6.38
CA ALA A 29 -7.14 -1.44 7.08
C ALA A 29 -7.32 -2.96 6.92
N ILE A 30 -7.04 -3.52 5.73
CA ILE A 30 -7.10 -4.97 5.51
C ILE A 30 -6.01 -5.68 6.33
N HIS A 31 -4.80 -5.12 6.40
CA HIS A 31 -3.74 -5.66 7.25
C HIS A 31 -4.20 -5.74 8.72
N ASP A 32 -4.80 -4.68 9.24
CA ASP A 32 -5.32 -4.65 10.62
C ASP A 32 -6.44 -5.66 10.86
N LEU A 33 -7.34 -5.82 9.89
CA LEU A 33 -8.38 -6.85 9.93
C LEU A 33 -7.77 -8.26 9.95
N CYS A 34 -6.67 -8.50 9.25
CA CYS A 34 -5.97 -9.78 9.30
C CYS A 34 -5.34 -10.02 10.68
N VAL A 35 -4.73 -9.01 11.29
CA VAL A 35 -4.19 -9.09 12.66
C VAL A 35 -5.28 -9.42 13.68
N GLN A 36 -6.43 -8.74 13.61
CA GLN A 36 -7.58 -9.02 14.47
C GLN A 36 -8.16 -10.42 14.22
N GLY A 37 -8.26 -10.82 12.95
CA GLY A 37 -8.73 -12.14 12.56
C GLY A 37 -7.83 -13.26 13.07
N LEU A 38 -6.50 -13.07 13.04
CA LEU A 38 -5.54 -14.04 13.57
C LEU A 38 -5.71 -14.26 15.07
N ALA A 39 -5.99 -13.20 15.82
CA ALA A 39 -6.31 -13.31 17.25
C ALA A 39 -7.60 -14.09 17.52
N ALA A 40 -8.55 -14.08 16.58
CA ALA A 40 -9.85 -14.74 16.70
C ALA A 40 -9.90 -16.15 16.07
N ALA A 41 -8.97 -16.51 15.20
CA ALA A 41 -9.04 -17.73 14.38
C ALA A 41 -8.86 -19.05 15.17
N GLY A 42 -8.36 -18.99 16.41
CA GLY A 42 -8.12 -20.17 17.24
C GLY A 42 -7.18 -21.18 16.56
N GLU A 43 -7.58 -22.45 16.55
CA GLU A 43 -6.78 -23.57 15.98
C GLU A 43 -7.10 -23.87 14.50
N ASN A 44 -7.91 -23.03 13.83
CA ASN A 44 -8.24 -23.26 12.42
C ASN A 44 -7.05 -22.90 11.52
N ASN A 45 -6.19 -23.89 11.25
CA ASN A 45 -4.95 -23.74 10.49
C ASN A 45 -5.15 -23.19 9.08
N GLU A 46 -6.26 -23.50 8.41
CA GLU A 46 -6.55 -23.00 7.06
C GLU A 46 -6.86 -21.50 7.08
N ILE A 47 -7.71 -21.06 8.01
CA ILE A 47 -8.03 -19.64 8.20
C ILE A 47 -6.78 -18.86 8.63
N VAL A 48 -6.01 -19.39 9.58
CA VAL A 48 -4.75 -18.78 10.03
C VAL A 48 -3.78 -18.60 8.85
N SER A 49 -3.59 -19.65 8.04
CA SER A 49 -2.69 -19.58 6.88
C SER A 49 -3.12 -18.53 5.86
N LEU A 50 -4.43 -18.46 5.57
CA LEU A 50 -4.97 -17.45 4.66
C LEU A 50 -4.76 -16.03 5.20
N LEU A 51 -5.07 -15.80 6.47
CA LEU A 51 -4.92 -14.48 7.10
C LEU A 51 -3.46 -14.04 7.15
N VAL A 52 -2.51 -14.95 7.42
CA VAL A 52 -1.07 -14.65 7.34
C VAL A 52 -0.68 -14.26 5.92
N ALA A 53 -1.11 -15.01 4.91
CA ALA A 53 -0.78 -14.72 3.52
C ALA A 53 -1.31 -13.35 3.08
N VAL A 54 -2.56 -13.02 3.42
CA VAL A 54 -3.15 -11.71 3.10
C VAL A 54 -2.47 -10.58 3.87
N ARG A 55 -2.12 -10.79 5.13
CA ARG A 55 -1.37 -9.82 5.95
C ARG A 55 -0.02 -9.47 5.34
N GLU A 56 0.76 -10.47 4.91
CA GLU A 56 2.07 -10.21 4.29
C GLU A 56 1.94 -9.60 2.90
N MET A 57 0.94 -10.03 2.12
CA MET A 57 0.66 -9.43 0.81
C MET A 57 0.28 -7.94 0.93
N THR A 58 -0.60 -7.61 1.88
CA THR A 58 -1.01 -6.21 2.11
C THR A 58 0.15 -5.36 2.61
N ARG A 59 1.03 -5.88 3.46
CA ARG A 59 2.29 -5.22 3.82
C ARG A 59 3.17 -4.94 2.60
N SER A 60 3.36 -5.91 1.70
CA SER A 60 4.13 -5.70 0.47
C SER A 60 3.51 -4.62 -0.40
N ILE A 61 2.19 -4.68 -0.62
CA ILE A 61 1.46 -3.70 -1.44
C ILE A 61 1.58 -2.29 -0.84
N ALA A 62 1.47 -2.15 0.49
CA ALA A 62 1.61 -0.87 1.16
C ALA A 62 3.01 -0.27 0.95
N ARG A 63 4.06 -1.10 0.95
CA ARG A 63 5.43 -0.66 0.63
C ARG A 63 5.56 -0.20 -0.81
N ASP A 64 5.01 -0.96 -1.75
CA ASP A 64 5.04 -0.62 -3.17
C ASP A 64 4.28 0.67 -3.48
N MET A 65 3.15 0.91 -2.79
CA MET A 65 2.40 2.16 -2.88
C MET A 65 3.21 3.36 -2.39
N GLU A 66 3.90 3.23 -1.25
CA GLU A 66 4.78 4.30 -0.76
C GLU A 66 5.94 4.57 -1.74
N ASN A 67 6.54 3.53 -2.31
CA ASN A 67 7.58 3.67 -3.33
C ASN A 67 7.05 4.35 -4.61
N CYS A 68 5.83 4.04 -5.04
CA CYS A 68 5.21 4.68 -6.19
C CYS A 68 4.92 6.16 -5.90
N ALA A 69 4.41 6.48 -4.71
CA ALA A 69 4.19 7.86 -4.28
C ALA A 69 5.52 8.65 -4.23
N GLN A 70 6.61 8.05 -3.75
CA GLN A 70 7.96 8.64 -3.77
C GLN A 70 8.42 9.05 -5.16
N ILE A 71 8.24 8.14 -6.13
CA ILE A 71 8.67 8.37 -7.52
C ILE A 71 7.82 9.49 -8.15
N LEU A 72 6.53 9.53 -7.85
CA LEU A 72 5.59 10.50 -8.43
C LEU A 72 5.67 11.89 -7.79
N ASP A 73 5.96 11.98 -6.49
CA ASP A 73 5.97 13.23 -5.72
C ASP A 73 7.40 13.65 -5.32
N ALA A 74 8.35 13.53 -6.25
CA ALA A 74 9.82 13.69 -6.10
C ALA A 74 10.36 14.94 -5.34
N ASN A 75 9.49 15.81 -4.81
CA ASN A 75 9.83 17.02 -4.04
C ASN A 75 9.06 17.20 -2.72
N ARG A 76 8.29 16.22 -2.23
CA ARG A 76 7.63 16.33 -0.91
C ARG A 76 8.11 15.23 0.01
N GLY A 77 8.81 15.63 1.07
CA GLY A 77 9.27 14.75 2.16
C GLY A 77 8.16 14.13 3.01
N GLY A 78 7.05 13.72 2.39
CA GLY A 78 5.96 12.99 3.01
C GLY A 78 6.21 11.49 2.92
N LEU A 79 7.31 11.03 3.52
CA LEU A 79 7.68 9.61 3.60
C LEU A 79 7.70 9.17 5.05
N GLY A 80 7.20 7.97 5.30
CA GLY A 80 7.11 7.40 6.65
C GLY A 80 5.74 6.85 7.01
N TYR A 81 4.75 6.86 6.11
CA TYR A 81 3.48 6.19 6.36
C TYR A 81 3.71 4.70 6.58
N PHE A 82 4.52 4.08 5.73
CA PHE A 82 4.84 2.67 5.85
C PHE A 82 5.57 2.37 7.16
N SER A 83 6.67 3.07 7.43
CA SER A 83 7.46 2.81 8.65
C SER A 83 6.70 3.16 9.93
N SER A 84 5.79 4.14 9.90
CA SER A 84 4.94 4.49 11.04
C SER A 84 3.93 3.39 11.40
N HIS A 85 3.45 2.62 10.41
CA HIS A 85 2.45 1.58 10.62
C HIS A 85 3.07 0.18 10.76
N TYR A 86 4.05 -0.16 9.91
CA TYR A 86 4.64 -1.49 9.81
C TYR A 86 6.00 -1.63 10.51
N GLY A 87 6.60 -0.53 10.98
CA GLY A 87 7.96 -0.48 11.51
C GLY A 87 9.04 -0.39 10.43
N GLU A 88 10.28 -0.16 10.86
CA GLU A 88 11.46 -0.27 9.99
C GLU A 88 11.75 -1.76 9.68
N ILE A 89 12.23 -2.03 8.46
CA ILE A 89 12.65 -3.37 8.02
C ILE A 89 14.18 -3.42 8.01
#